data_AF-A0AAV8TDW9-F1
#
_entry.id   AF-A0AAV8TDW9-F1
#
_cell.length_a   1.000
_cell.length_b   1.000
_cell.length_c   1.000
_cell.angle_alpha   90.00
_cell.angle_beta   90.00
_cell.angle_gamma   90.00
#
_symmetry.space_group_name_H-M   'P 1'
#
loop_
_entity.id
_entity.type
_entity.pdbx_description
1 polymer ?
#
loop_
_entity_poly.entity_id
_entity_poly.type
_entity_poly.pdbx_seq_one_letter_code
_entity_poly.pdbx_strand_id
1 'polypeptide(L)' 'MPCIGAEDVALIEYTKLTGRPFRVFSLDTMRLNRKTYQFFDTVEKHYGIRIEYMFSDAVEVQALVRSKGLFSLYDDGH' A
#
# COMPACT_ATOMS: atom_id res chain seq x y z
N MET A 1 3.13 12.91 3.27
CA MET A 1 2.32 12.05 4.17
C MET A 1 1.92 10.84 3.33
N PRO A 2 2.55 9.65 3.48
CA PRO A 2 2.35 8.56 2.54
C PRO A 2 1.24 7.60 3.00
N CYS A 3 0.18 7.56 2.19
CA CYS A 3 -0.63 6.40 1.76
C CYS A 3 -1.41 5.54 2.77
N ILE A 4 -1.33 5.79 4.07
CA ILE A 4 -2.32 5.26 5.03
C ILE A 4 -2.72 6.42 5.92
N GLY A 5 -3.80 7.09 5.55
CA GLY A 5 -4.29 8.28 6.22
C GLY A 5 -5.16 7.95 7.43
N ALA A 6 -5.70 8.99 8.06
CA ALA A 6 -6.73 8.82 9.07
C ALA A 6 -8.01 8.18 8.47
N GLU A 7 -8.24 8.40 7.17
CA GLU A 7 -9.35 7.79 6.42
C GLU A 7 -9.29 6.26 6.39
N ASP A 8 -8.11 5.67 6.23
CA ASP A 8 -7.95 4.21 6.10
C ASP A 8 -8.18 3.51 7.44
N VAL A 9 -7.75 4.14 8.54
CA VAL A 9 -8.03 3.65 9.91
C VAL A 9 -9.52 3.71 10.20
N ALA A 10 -10.19 4.80 9.82
CA ALA A 10 -11.62 4.93 9.99
C ALA A 10 -12.38 3.84 9.21
N LEU A 11 -11.93 3.50 8.00
CA LEU A 11 -12.55 2.43 7.21
C LEU A 11 -12.39 1.05 7.86
N ILE A 12 -11.22 0.75 8.43
CA ILE A 12 -10.98 -0.50 9.16
C ILE A 12 -11.88 -0.57 10.41
N GLU A 13 -12.02 0.54 11.14
CA GLU A 13 -12.91 0.65 12.30
C GLU A 13 -14.37 0.37 11.93
N TYR A 14 -14.90 1.02 10.89
CA TYR A 14 -16.28 0.80 10.44
C TYR A 14 -16.51 -0.63 9.95
N THR A 15 -15.53 -1.21 9.26
CA THR A 15 -15.64 -2.58 8.75
C THR A 15 -15.71 -3.58 9.91
N LYS A 16 -14.92 -3.36 10.97
CA LYS A 16 -14.98 -4.16 12.21
C LYS A 16 -16.36 -4.10 12.87
N LEU A 17 -17.04 -2.95 12.87
CA LEU A 17 -18.39 -2.80 13.40
C LEU A 17 -19.45 -3.63 12.65
N THR A 18 -19.19 -4.01 11.39
CA THR A 18 -20.13 -4.85 10.62
C THR A 18 -20.14 -6.32 11.05
N GLY A 19 -19.15 -6.77 11.82
CA GLY A 19 -19.01 -8.16 12.27
C GLY A 19 -18.78 -9.18 11.14
N ARG A 20 -18.53 -8.72 9.90
CA ARG A 20 -18.27 -9.57 8.75
C ARG A 20 -16.78 -9.83 8.60
N PRO A 21 -16.37 -11.00 8.08
CA PRO A 21 -14.98 -11.23 7.72
C PRO A 21 -14.58 -10.26 6.59
N PHE A 22 -13.41 -9.66 6.70
CA PHE A 22 -12.84 -8.76 5.70
C PHE A 22 -11.34 -9.00 5.53
N ARG A 23 -10.79 -8.54 4.41
CA ARG A 23 -9.37 -8.63 4.07
C ARG A 23 -8.85 -7.23 3.77
N VAL A 24 -7.61 -6.97 4.17
CA VAL A 24 -6.94 -5.70 3.93
C VAL A 24 -5.68 -5.97 3.13
N PHE A 25 -5.47 -5.21 2.06
CA PHE A 25 -4.25 -5.28 1.26
C PHE A 25 -3.65 -3.88 1.08
N SER A 26 -2.34 -3.83 0.90
CA SER A 26 -1.59 -2.61 0.63
C SER A 26 -0.72 -2.81 -0.61
N LEU A 27 -0.71 -1.81 -1.49
CA LEU A 27 0.18 -1.77 -2.64
C LEU A 27 1.54 -1.26 -2.19
N ASP A 28 2.52 -2.16 -2.09
CA ASP A 28 3.89 -1.80 -1.76
C ASP A 28 4.70 -1.58 -3.05
N THR A 29 5.02 -0.32 -3.29
CA THR A 29 5.86 0.11 -4.40
C THR A 29 7.36 -0.05 -4.12
N MET A 30 7.71 -0.65 -2.97
CA MET A 30 9.07 -0.76 -2.42
C MET A 30 9.74 0.60 -2.17
N ARG A 31 8.97 1.70 -2.17
CA ARG A 31 9.45 3.08 -1.93
C ARG A 31 8.74 3.77 -0.77
N LEU A 32 7.94 3.03 0.00
CA LEU A 32 7.27 3.57 1.18
C LEU A 32 8.29 3.95 2.27
N ASN A 33 7.97 5.00 3.03
CA ASN A 33 8.84 5.43 4.12
C ASN A 33 8.84 4.37 5.24
N ARG A 34 9.96 4.20 5.94
CA ARG A 34 10.06 3.36 7.16
C ARG A 34 8.92 3.59 8.15
N LYS A 35 8.46 4.83 8.32
CA LYS A 35 7.32 5.18 9.20
C LYS A 35 6.03 4.49 8.77
N THR A 36 5.80 4.34 7.46
CA THR A 36 4.62 3.65 6.90
C THR A 36 4.62 2.17 7.28
N TYR A 37 5.78 1.51 7.25
CA TYR A 37 5.90 0.11 7.70
C TYR A 37 5.66 -0.06 9.20
N GLN A 38 6.17 0.86 10.03
CA GLN A 38 5.88 0.85 11.47
C GLN A 38 4.39 1.06 11.77
N PHE A 39 3.73 1.87 10.94
CA PHE A 39 2.29 2.08 11.05
C PHE A 39 1.49 0.84 10.68
N PHE A 40 1.86 0.11 9.62
CA PHE A 40 1.24 -1.17 9.29
C PHE A 40 1.28 -2.15 10.46
N ASP A 41 2.45 -2.34 11.08
CA ASP A 41 2.62 -3.22 12.25
C ASP A 41 1.73 -2.78 13.43
N THR A 42 1.58 -1.47 13.64
CA THR A 42 0.68 -0.94 14.67
C THR A 42 -0.79 -1.26 14.37
N VAL A 43 -1.22 -1.10 13.12
CA VAL A 43 -2.60 -1.39 12.68
C VAL A 43 -2.91 -2.88 12.78
N GLU A 44 -2.01 -3.74 12.31
CA GLU A 44 -2.17 -5.19 12.41
C GLU A 44 -2.35 -5.65 13.86
N LYS A 45 -1.51 -5.13 14.77
CA LYS A 45 -1.61 -5.43 16.21
C LYS A 45 -2.88 -4.86 16.85
N HIS A 46 -3.27 -3.63 16.49
CA HIS A 46 -4.42 -2.96 17.09
C HIS A 46 -5.73 -3.64 16.69
N TYR A 47 -5.84 -4.06 15.43
CA TYR A 47 -7.07 -4.64 14.88
C TYR A 47 -7.08 -6.17 14.85
N GLY A 48 -5.94 -6.83 15.05
CA GLY A 48 -5.81 -8.28 14.94
C GLY A 48 -5.99 -8.77 13.50
N ILE A 49 -5.67 -7.93 12.52
CA ILE A 49 -5.79 -8.22 11.09
C ILE A 49 -4.41 -8.49 10.50
N ARG A 50 -4.39 -9.15 9.34
CA ARG A 50 -3.18 -9.35 8.54
C ARG A 50 -3.29 -8.55 7.25
N ILE A 51 -2.33 -7.67 6.99
CA ILE A 51 -2.27 -6.87 5.77
C ILE A 51 -1.55 -7.69 4.70
N GLU A 52 -2.20 -7.81 3.54
CA GLU A 52 -1.61 -8.46 2.37
C GLU A 52 -0.82 -7.44 1.55
N TYR A 53 0.50 -7.61 1.48
CA TYR A 53 1.37 -6.73 0.69
C TYR A 53 1.44 -7.21 -0.75
N MET A 54 0.97 -6.35 -1.65
CA MET A 54 1.00 -6.58 -3.09
C MET A 54 2.15 -5.78 -3.70
N PHE A 55 3.07 -6.48 -4.35
CA PHE A 55 4.21 -5.88 -5.03
C PHE A 55 3.99 -5.85 -6.54
N SER A 56 4.64 -4.91 -7.22
CA SER A 56 4.68 -4.93 -8.68
C SER A 56 5.51 -6.11 -9.18
N ASP A 57 5.12 -6.70 -10.32
CA ASP A 57 5.94 -7.71 -10.97
C ASP A 57 7.27 -7.11 -11.40
N ALA A 58 8.37 -7.60 -10.83
CA ALA A 58 9.70 -7.07 -11.06
C ALA A 58 10.13 -7.17 -12.53
N VAL A 59 9.66 -8.18 -13.27
CA VAL A 59 10.01 -8.39 -14.69
C VAL A 59 9.35 -7.32 -15.55
N GLU A 60 8.06 -7.08 -15.35
CA GLU A 60 7.29 -6.07 -16.09
C GLU A 60 7.79 -4.66 -15.76
N VAL A 61 8.08 -4.37 -14.49
CA VAL A 61 8.64 -3.06 -14.07
C VAL A 61 10.01 -2.82 -14.68
N GLN A 62 10.89 -3.84 -14.73
CA GLN A 62 12.20 -3.70 -15.37
C GLN A 62 12.09 -3.45 -16.88
N ALA A 63 11.17 -4.13 -17.57
CA ALA A 63 10.92 -3.90 -18.99
C ALA A 63 10.39 -2.48 -19.25
N LEU A 64 9.48 -1.99 -18.41
CA LEU A 64 8.96 -0.62 -18.49
C LEU A 64 10.04 0.44 -18.24
N VAL A 65 10.86 0.26 -17.20
CA VAL A 65 11.95 1.20 -16.88
C VAL A 65 13.04 1.21 -17.96
N ARG A 66 13.36 0.05 -18.55
CA ARG A 66 14.33 -0.03 -19.66
C ARG A 66 13.83 0.61 -20.95
N SER A 67 12.52 0.53 -21.21
CA SER A 67 11.92 1.07 -22.43
C SER A 67 11.60 2.56 -22.34
N LYS A 68 11.08 3.03 -21.20
CA LYS A 68 10.62 4.42 -21.06
C LYS A 68 11.46 5.28 -20.10
N GLY A 69 12.34 4.69 -19.31
CA GLY A 69 13.11 5.40 -18.27
C GLY A 69 12.39 5.47 -16.92
N LEU A 70 13.14 5.74 -15.85
CA LEU A 70 12.67 5.70 -14.45
C LEU A 70 11.61 6.75 -14.10
N PHE A 71 11.53 7.83 -14.88
CA PHE A 71 10.65 8.97 -14.65
C PHE A 71 9.67 9.19 -15.80
N SER A 72 9.45 8.17 -16.64
CA SER A 72 8.60 8.29 -17.83
C SER A 72 7.21 8.82 -17.55
N LEU A 73 6.66 8.58 -16.36
CA LEU A 73 5.37 9.11 -15.93
C LEU A 73 5.34 10.64 -15.84
N TYR A 74 6.47 11.27 -15.49
CA TYR A 74 6.60 12.74 -15.43
C TYR A 74 6.90 13.35 -16.79
N ASP A 75 7.66 12.65 -17.64
CA ASP A 75 8.00 13.10 -18.99
C ASP A 75 6.81 12.95 -19.97
N ASP A 76 5.98 11.91 -19.79
CA ASP A 76 4.79 11.65 -20.61
C ASP A 76 3.59 12.57 -20.23
N GLY A 77 3.73 13.46 -19.25
CA GLY A 77 2.74 14.50 -18.91
C GLY A 77 1.47 14.02 -18.20
N HIS A 78 1.58 13.03 -17.32
CA HIS A 78 0.48 12.53 -16.48
C HIS A 78 0.32 13.28 -15.15
#